data_AF-A0A414QTE7-F1
#
_entry.id   AF-A0A414QTE7-F1
#
_cell.length_a   1.000
_cell.length_b   1.000
_cell.length_c   1.000
_cell.angle_alpha   90.00
_cell.angle_beta   90.00
_cell.angle_gamma   90.00
#
_symmetry.space_group_name_H-M   'P 1'
#
loop_
_entity.id
_entity.type
_entity.pdbx_description
1 polymer ?
#
loop_
_entity_poly.entity_id
_entity_poly.type
_entity_poly.pdbx_seq_one_letter_code
_entity_poly.pdbx_strand_id
1 'polypeptide(L)'
;RRFLPVTVYPERAEVHILDDEAAARAYIEQMWAEAMTVYRSGKYKLSFSMEMNRYLNAHQQDFMQEDTQAGMIYAYLEDYTGDRVCSKQLYEEALGNLNSPADWETRAICEIMNTGIAGGIIQGWAAYKSPKRYKKYGSQKGWERVNQDPPEGDGFQEITEEEARQMELPF
;
A
#
# COMPACT_ATOMS: atom_id res chain seq x y z
N ARG A 1 -1.28 -3.78 -11.82
CA ARG A 1 -0.83 -4.63 -12.96
C ARG A 1 -0.90 -6.09 -12.51
N ARG A 2 -1.23 -7.06 -13.36
CA ARG A 2 -1.22 -8.49 -12.97
C ARG A 2 0.19 -9.04 -13.18
N PHE A 3 0.97 -9.22 -12.12
CA PHE A 3 2.30 -9.84 -12.17
C PHE A 3 2.48 -10.77 -10.98
N LEU A 4 3.24 -11.86 -11.14
CA LEU A 4 3.51 -12.80 -10.06
C LEU A 4 4.98 -12.62 -9.64
N PRO A 5 5.27 -11.97 -8.51
CA PRO A 5 6.65 -11.90 -8.03
C PRO A 5 7.11 -13.29 -7.61
N VAL A 6 8.26 -13.72 -8.12
CA VAL A 6 8.91 -14.98 -7.74
C VAL A 6 10.27 -14.62 -7.14
N THR A 7 10.36 -14.74 -5.82
CA THR A 7 11.63 -14.51 -5.10
C THR A 7 12.49 -15.76 -5.22
N VAL A 8 13.69 -15.60 -5.78
CA VAL A 8 14.68 -16.67 -5.93
C VAL A 8 15.71 -16.53 -4.81
N TYR A 9 16.11 -17.64 -4.21
CA TYR A 9 17.10 -17.72 -3.14
C TYR A 9 18.32 -18.54 -3.60
N PRO A 10 19.28 -17.95 -4.34
CA PRO A 10 20.43 -18.68 -4.88
C PRO A 10 21.26 -19.39 -3.81
N GLU A 11 21.33 -18.82 -2.61
CA GLU A 11 22.04 -19.39 -1.46
C GLU A 11 21.41 -20.69 -0.93
N ARG A 12 20.17 -20.99 -1.32
CA ARG A 12 19.46 -22.23 -1.00
C ARG A 12 19.56 -23.28 -2.11
N ALA A 13 20.32 -23.01 -3.17
CA ALA A 13 20.51 -23.97 -4.24
C ALA A 13 21.27 -25.21 -3.71
N GLU A 14 20.63 -26.36 -3.75
CA GLU A 14 21.24 -27.63 -3.32
C GLU A 14 22.23 -28.19 -4.35
N VAL A 15 22.01 -27.88 -5.62
CA VAL A 15 22.79 -28.38 -6.77
C VAL A 15 22.87 -27.32 -7.85
N HIS A 16 24.03 -27.22 -8.48
CA HIS A 16 24.22 -26.39 -9.66
C HIS A 16 24.05 -27.25 -10.93
N ILE A 17 23.25 -26.75 -11.88
CA ILE A 17 22.86 -27.46 -13.12
C ILE A 17 24.06 -27.95 -13.96
N LEU A 18 25.20 -27.25 -13.88
CA LEU A 18 26.39 -27.60 -14.66
C LEU A 18 27.38 -28.52 -13.93
N ASP A 19 27.14 -28.83 -12.66
CA ASP A 19 28.07 -29.68 -11.88
C ASP A 19 27.92 -31.16 -12.28
N ASP A 20 26.68 -31.59 -12.57
CA ASP A 20 26.36 -32.89 -13.16
C ASP A 20 25.24 -32.73 -14.19
N GLU A 21 25.65 -32.50 -15.44
CA GLU A 21 24.70 -32.28 -16.55
C GLU A 21 23.80 -33.50 -16.80
N ALA A 22 24.32 -34.72 -16.62
CA ALA A 22 23.56 -35.94 -16.87
C ALA A 22 22.43 -36.10 -15.86
N ALA A 23 22.72 -35.88 -14.57
CA ALA A 23 21.72 -35.90 -13.51
C ALA A 23 20.70 -34.76 -13.68
N ALA A 24 21.16 -33.54 -14.00
CA ALA A 24 20.28 -32.39 -14.21
C ALA A 24 19.32 -32.61 -15.40
N ARG A 25 19.81 -33.17 -16.52
CA ARG A 25 18.97 -33.52 -17.67
C ARG A 25 17.92 -34.56 -17.30
N ALA A 26 18.32 -35.64 -16.62
CA ALA A 26 17.39 -36.69 -16.19
C ALA A 26 16.28 -36.13 -15.28
N TYR A 27 16.63 -35.23 -14.36
CA TYR A 27 15.66 -34.55 -13.49
C TYR A 27 14.67 -33.69 -14.28
N ILE A 28 15.16 -32.86 -15.22
CA ILE A 28 14.30 -32.00 -16.05
C ILE A 28 13.37 -32.84 -16.93
N GLU A 29 13.87 -33.93 -17.52
CA GLU A 29 13.07 -34.85 -18.32
C GLU A 29 11.95 -35.49 -17.49
N GLN A 30 12.27 -35.96 -16.28
CA GLN A 30 11.27 -36.52 -15.36
C GLN A 30 10.22 -35.49 -14.96
N MET A 31 10.64 -34.28 -14.55
CA MET A 31 9.75 -33.17 -14.23
C MET A 31 8.80 -32.86 -15.40
N TRP A 32 9.33 -32.84 -16.62
CA TRP A 32 8.52 -32.60 -17.82
C TRP A 32 7.54 -33.73 -18.11
N ALA A 33 7.94 -34.99 -17.91
CA ALA A 33 7.07 -36.14 -18.06
C ALA A 33 5.88 -36.09 -17.09
N GLU A 34 6.11 -35.69 -15.83
CA GLU A 34 5.06 -35.49 -14.82
C GLU A 34 4.12 -34.34 -15.21
N ALA A 35 4.67 -33.19 -15.61
CA ALA A 35 3.88 -32.06 -16.09
C ALA A 35 2.99 -32.43 -17.28
N MET A 36 3.54 -33.18 -18.25
CA MET A 36 2.79 -33.68 -19.41
C MET A 36 1.69 -34.67 -19.02
N THR A 37 1.91 -35.48 -17.98
CA THR A 37 0.91 -36.41 -17.45
C THR A 37 -0.28 -35.66 -16.85
N VAL A 38 -0.01 -34.64 -16.04
CA VAL A 38 -1.05 -33.76 -15.48
C VAL A 38 -1.80 -33.03 -16.60
N TYR A 39 -1.07 -32.45 -17.56
CA TYR A 39 -1.66 -31.75 -18.70
C TYR A 39 -2.58 -32.66 -19.53
N ARG A 40 -2.11 -33.85 -19.92
CA ARG A 40 -2.90 -34.81 -20.70
C ARG A 40 -4.10 -35.36 -19.94
N SER A 41 -4.06 -35.37 -18.61
CA SER A 41 -5.19 -35.82 -17.80
C SER A 41 -6.42 -34.91 -17.90
N GLY A 42 -6.25 -33.64 -18.28
CA GLY A 42 -7.30 -32.63 -18.26
C GLY A 42 -7.82 -32.25 -16.86
N LYS A 43 -7.29 -32.87 -15.80
CA LYS A 43 -7.71 -32.67 -14.40
C LYS A 43 -6.86 -31.57 -13.73
N TYR A 44 -6.85 -30.38 -14.31
CA TYR A 44 -6.15 -29.24 -13.74
C TYR A 44 -7.01 -27.98 -13.81
N LYS A 45 -6.73 -27.00 -12.97
CA LYS A 45 -7.31 -25.66 -13.02
C LYS A 45 -6.20 -24.65 -13.25
N LEU A 46 -6.39 -23.76 -14.21
CA LEU A 46 -5.48 -22.63 -14.47
C LEU A 46 -5.77 -21.42 -13.57
N SER A 47 -6.72 -21.57 -12.64
CA SER A 47 -7.01 -20.58 -11.62
C SER A 47 -6.44 -21.03 -10.29
N PHE A 48 -5.82 -20.09 -9.57
CA PHE A 48 -5.44 -20.28 -8.19
C PHE A 48 -6.66 -20.49 -7.29
N SER A 49 -6.45 -21.19 -6.18
CA SER A 49 -7.46 -21.26 -5.12
C SER A 49 -7.75 -19.87 -4.56
N MET A 50 -8.87 -19.70 -3.88
CA MET A 50 -9.23 -18.42 -3.26
C MET A 50 -8.18 -17.97 -2.24
N GLU A 51 -7.66 -18.92 -1.46
CA GLU A 51 -6.60 -18.71 -0.49
C GLU A 51 -5.29 -18.24 -1.15
N MET A 52 -4.88 -18.91 -2.23
CA MET A 52 -3.67 -18.53 -2.97
C MET A 52 -3.82 -17.15 -3.62
N ASN A 53 -4.99 -16.81 -4.16
CA ASN A 53 -5.22 -15.45 -4.68
C ASN A 53 -5.09 -14.38 -3.57
N ARG A 54 -5.57 -14.65 -2.34
CA ARG A 54 -5.40 -13.71 -1.22
C ARG A 54 -3.93 -13.53 -0.87
N TYR A 55 -3.20 -14.64 -0.75
CA TYR A 55 -1.75 -14.61 -0.49
C TYR A 55 -1.01 -13.82 -1.57
N LEU A 56 -1.29 -14.08 -2.85
CA LEU A 56 -0.66 -13.40 -3.97
C LEU A 56 -0.98 -11.92 -4.02
N ASN A 57 -2.22 -11.51 -3.71
CA ASN A 57 -2.57 -10.10 -3.66
C ASN A 57 -1.80 -9.36 -2.55
N ALA A 58 -1.65 -9.98 -1.38
CA ALA A 58 -0.86 -9.38 -0.29
C ALA A 58 0.62 -9.30 -0.69
N HIS A 59 1.18 -10.40 -1.20
CA HIS A 59 2.58 -10.43 -1.62
C HIS A 59 2.87 -9.46 -2.78
N GLN A 60 1.93 -9.28 -3.72
CA GLN A 60 2.08 -8.31 -4.80
C GLN A 60 2.24 -6.88 -4.28
N GLN A 61 1.62 -6.52 -3.15
CA GLN A 61 1.75 -5.18 -2.58
C GLN A 61 3.20 -4.86 -2.21
N ASP A 62 3.95 -5.84 -1.70
CA ASP A 62 5.37 -5.67 -1.32
C ASP A 62 6.28 -5.34 -2.52
N PHE A 63 5.84 -5.71 -3.74
CA PHE A 63 6.59 -5.45 -4.98
C PHE A 63 5.99 -4.31 -5.81
N MET A 64 4.93 -3.66 -5.34
CA MET A 64 4.46 -2.43 -5.96
C MET A 64 5.49 -1.34 -5.67
N GLN A 65 6.02 -0.73 -6.72
CA GLN A 65 6.82 0.49 -6.58
C GLN A 65 5.97 1.53 -5.84
N GLU A 66 6.51 2.12 -4.78
CA GLU A 66 5.87 3.24 -4.10
C GLU A 66 5.50 4.30 -5.14
N ASP A 67 4.23 4.69 -5.15
CA ASP A 67 3.77 5.74 -6.06
C ASP A 67 4.39 7.06 -5.57
N THR A 68 5.36 7.59 -6.33
CA THR A 68 6.00 8.86 -6.04
C THR A 68 4.99 10.00 -5.83
N GLN A 69 3.85 9.97 -6.53
CA GLN A 69 2.77 10.93 -6.33
C GLN A 69 2.09 10.73 -4.98
N ALA A 70 1.95 9.48 -4.52
CA ALA A 70 1.42 9.19 -3.19
C ALA A 70 2.33 9.75 -2.11
N GLY A 71 3.64 9.52 -2.19
CA GLY A 71 4.59 10.10 -1.24
C GLY A 71 4.53 11.62 -1.18
N MET A 72 4.47 12.30 -2.35
CA MET A 72 4.33 13.75 -2.42
C MET A 72 3.01 14.26 -1.82
N ILE A 73 1.90 13.55 -2.07
CA ILE A 73 0.59 13.89 -1.48
C ILE A 73 0.61 13.68 0.03
N TYR A 74 1.21 12.61 0.54
CA TYR A 74 1.28 12.33 1.97
C TYR A 74 2.10 13.41 2.70
N ALA A 75 3.28 13.75 2.19
CA ALA A 75 4.10 14.83 2.73
C ALA A 75 3.35 16.18 2.73
N TYR A 76 2.65 16.50 1.64
CA TYR A 76 1.83 17.71 1.58
C TYR A 76 0.74 17.73 2.67
N LEU A 77 0.06 16.60 2.93
CA LEU A 77 -1.02 16.54 3.93
C LEU A 77 -0.52 16.63 5.37
N GLU A 78 0.71 16.21 5.65
CA GLU A 78 1.34 16.35 6.97
C GLU A 78 1.57 17.84 7.30
N ASP A 79 2.10 18.60 6.34
CA ASP A 79 2.37 20.04 6.51
C ASP A 79 1.12 20.93 6.28
N TYR A 80 0.04 20.38 5.71
CA TYR A 80 -1.13 21.16 5.34
C TYR A 80 -1.97 21.56 6.56
N THR A 81 -2.02 22.86 6.86
CA THR A 81 -2.76 23.41 8.01
C THR A 81 -4.26 23.59 7.78
N GLY A 82 -4.76 23.34 6.57
CA GLY A 82 -6.19 23.50 6.27
C GLY A 82 -7.02 22.27 6.61
N ASP A 83 -8.33 22.48 6.77
CA ASP A 83 -9.29 21.42 7.10
C ASP A 83 -9.82 20.67 5.89
N ARG A 84 -9.56 21.16 4.67
CA ARG A 84 -10.18 20.64 3.44
C ARG A 84 -9.20 20.67 2.28
N VAL A 85 -9.17 19.59 1.51
CA VAL A 85 -8.39 19.47 0.27
C VAL A 85 -9.26 18.90 -0.86
N CYS A 86 -8.93 19.24 -2.10
CA CYS A 86 -9.56 18.65 -3.28
C CYS A 86 -8.53 18.06 -4.25
N SER A 87 -8.99 17.20 -5.16
CA SER A 87 -8.11 16.56 -6.14
C SER A 87 -7.31 17.54 -6.98
N LYS A 88 -7.90 18.67 -7.39
CA LYS A 88 -7.20 19.73 -8.16
C LYS A 88 -6.15 20.48 -7.33
N GLN A 89 -6.43 20.69 -6.05
CA GLN A 89 -5.47 21.31 -5.13
C GLN A 89 -4.26 20.40 -4.93
N LEU A 90 -4.49 19.10 -4.71
CA LEU A 90 -3.40 18.12 -4.60
C LEU A 90 -2.60 18.03 -5.91
N TYR A 91 -3.26 18.10 -7.07
CA TYR A 91 -2.56 18.11 -8.35
C TYR A 91 -1.64 19.32 -8.55
N GLU A 92 -2.10 20.51 -8.17
CA GLU A 92 -1.34 21.75 -8.36
C GLU A 92 -0.29 21.95 -7.25
N GLU A 93 -0.70 21.83 -5.99
CA GLU A 93 0.09 22.21 -4.83
C GLU A 93 0.95 21.06 -4.30
N ALA A 94 0.44 19.82 -4.27
CA ALA A 94 1.22 18.69 -3.79
C ALA A 94 2.13 18.11 -4.89
N LEU A 95 1.63 18.00 -6.12
CA LEU A 95 2.41 17.45 -7.26
C LEU A 95 3.16 18.53 -8.07
N GLY A 96 2.92 19.82 -7.80
CA GLY A 96 3.62 20.93 -8.47
C GLY A 96 3.21 21.14 -9.94
N ASN A 97 2.06 20.61 -10.37
CA ASN A 97 1.63 20.71 -11.77
C ASN A 97 0.89 22.04 -12.04
N LEU A 98 1.33 22.78 -13.05
CA LEU A 98 0.75 24.09 -13.39
C LEU A 98 -0.48 24.01 -14.31
N ASN A 99 -0.73 22.83 -14.89
CA ASN A 99 -1.82 22.62 -15.84
C ASN A 99 -3.10 22.16 -15.14
N SER A 100 -4.22 22.23 -15.86
CA SER A 100 -5.45 21.57 -15.39
C SER A 100 -5.30 20.04 -15.50
N PRO A 101 -5.62 19.28 -14.45
CA PRO A 101 -5.51 17.83 -14.50
C PRO A 101 -6.50 17.23 -15.49
N ALA A 102 -6.07 16.20 -16.19
CA ALA A 102 -6.92 15.30 -16.94
C ALA A 102 -7.79 14.46 -15.98
N ASP A 103 -8.86 13.88 -16.53
CA ASP A 103 -9.79 13.06 -15.74
C ASP A 103 -9.11 11.82 -15.13
N TRP A 104 -8.13 11.24 -15.82
CA TRP A 104 -7.40 10.06 -15.31
C TRP A 104 -6.46 10.42 -14.16
N GLU A 105 -5.81 11.60 -14.20
CA GLU A 105 -4.97 12.10 -13.10
C GLU A 105 -5.81 12.39 -11.87
N THR A 106 -6.98 12.98 -12.06
CA THR A 106 -7.93 13.21 -10.97
C THR A 106 -8.38 11.90 -10.33
N ARG A 107 -8.56 10.83 -11.12
CA ARG A 107 -8.89 9.48 -10.61
C ARG A 107 -7.72 8.86 -9.85
N ALA A 108 -6.49 9.01 -10.33
CA ALA A 108 -5.29 8.52 -9.67
C ALA A 108 -5.11 9.16 -8.28
N ILE A 109 -5.26 10.49 -8.17
CA ILE A 109 -5.22 11.20 -6.88
C ILE A 109 -6.32 10.70 -5.93
N CYS A 110 -7.52 10.43 -6.45
CA CYS A 110 -8.60 9.87 -5.63
C CYS A 110 -8.26 8.46 -5.13
N GLU A 111 -7.62 7.63 -5.94
CA GLU A 111 -7.17 6.29 -5.57
C GLU A 111 -6.08 6.35 -4.50
N ILE A 112 -5.08 7.21 -4.67
CA ILE A 112 -4.00 7.46 -3.70
C ILE A 112 -4.57 7.86 -2.34
N MET A 113 -5.46 8.86 -2.32
CA MET A 113 -6.05 9.37 -1.09
C MET A 113 -6.89 8.31 -0.38
N ASN A 114 -7.80 7.66 -1.10
CA ASN A 114 -8.70 6.68 -0.47
C ASN A 114 -7.97 5.42 -0.04
N THR A 115 -6.95 4.98 -0.79
CA THR A 115 -6.10 3.84 -0.41
C THR A 115 -5.24 4.18 0.79
N GLY A 116 -4.66 5.40 0.84
CA GLY A 116 -3.89 5.87 1.99
C GLY A 116 -4.74 6.00 3.26
N ILE A 117 -5.98 6.47 3.15
CA ILE A 117 -6.93 6.53 4.27
C ILE A 117 -7.34 5.11 4.72
N ALA A 118 -7.70 4.24 3.78
CA ALA A 118 -8.11 2.86 4.10
C ALA A 118 -6.96 2.01 4.68
N GLY A 119 -5.73 2.27 4.25
CA GLY A 119 -4.52 1.64 4.75
C GLY A 119 -3.98 2.23 6.05
N GLY A 120 -4.58 3.32 6.58
CA GLY A 120 -4.17 3.96 7.83
C GLY A 120 -2.90 4.83 7.73
N ILE A 121 -2.39 5.06 6.52
CA ILE A 121 -1.23 5.94 6.25
C ILE A 121 -1.66 7.40 6.37
N ILE A 122 -2.77 7.78 5.74
CA ILE A 122 -3.35 9.12 5.88
C ILE A 122 -4.33 9.08 7.07
N GLN A 123 -3.91 9.66 8.19
CA GLN A 123 -4.73 9.73 9.39
C GLN A 123 -5.50 11.04 9.49
N GLY A 124 -6.69 11.00 10.09
CA GLY A 124 -7.49 12.20 10.36
C GLY A 124 -8.17 12.82 9.14
N TRP A 125 -8.27 12.12 8.00
CA TRP A 125 -8.97 12.59 6.80
C TRP A 125 -10.12 11.67 6.38
N ALA A 126 -11.22 12.24 5.89
CA ALA A 126 -12.36 11.52 5.32
C ALA A 126 -12.81 12.10 3.99
N ALA A 127 -13.21 11.24 3.06
CA ALA A 127 -13.74 11.64 1.76
C ALA A 127 -15.17 12.19 1.86
N TYR A 128 -15.49 13.21 1.06
CA TYR A 128 -16.87 13.70 0.99
C TYR A 128 -17.81 12.69 0.33
N LYS A 129 -19.06 12.64 0.82
CA LYS A 129 -20.16 11.93 0.14
C LYS A 129 -20.60 12.59 -1.16
N SER A 130 -20.46 13.92 -1.26
CA SER A 130 -20.83 14.71 -2.44
C SER A 130 -19.76 15.76 -2.77
N PRO A 131 -19.60 16.15 -4.04
CA PRO A 131 -18.66 17.21 -4.41
C PRO A 131 -18.96 18.53 -3.67
N LYS A 132 -17.92 19.17 -3.13
CA LYS A 132 -18.02 20.48 -2.48
C LYS A 132 -17.42 21.56 -3.38
N ARG A 133 -17.91 22.80 -3.24
CA ARG A 133 -17.42 23.95 -4.00
C ARG A 133 -16.23 24.61 -3.31
N TYR A 134 -15.14 24.77 -4.05
CA TYR A 134 -13.91 25.43 -3.64
C TYR A 134 -13.78 26.79 -4.35
N LYS A 135 -13.22 27.80 -3.65
CA LYS A 135 -13.07 29.16 -4.18
C LYS A 135 -12.17 29.22 -5.41
N LYS A 136 -11.04 28.51 -5.37
CA LYS A 136 -10.06 28.42 -6.48
C LYS A 136 -10.40 27.33 -7.51
N TYR A 137 -11.02 26.22 -7.07
CA TYR A 137 -11.12 25.00 -7.89
C TYR A 137 -12.53 24.62 -8.37
N GLY A 138 -13.56 25.36 -7.97
CA GLY A 138 -14.95 25.06 -8.32
C GLY A 138 -15.48 23.81 -7.60
N SER A 139 -16.49 23.14 -8.18
CA SER A 139 -17.08 21.93 -7.58
C SER A 139 -16.15 20.73 -7.80
N GLN A 140 -15.62 20.15 -6.73
CA GLN A 140 -14.66 19.04 -6.79
C GLN A 140 -14.97 17.98 -5.72
N LYS A 141 -14.56 16.74 -6.01
CA LYS A 141 -14.40 15.73 -4.97
C LYS A 141 -13.21 16.11 -4.09
N GLY A 142 -13.28 15.76 -2.82
CA GLY A 142 -12.27 16.15 -1.86
C GLY A 142 -12.43 15.43 -0.54
N TRP A 143 -11.58 15.83 0.39
CA TRP A 143 -11.48 15.27 1.72
C TRP A 143 -11.52 16.40 2.75
N GLU A 144 -12.08 16.10 3.92
CA GLU A 144 -12.01 16.98 5.09
C GLU A 144 -11.26 16.28 6.21
N ARG A 145 -10.58 17.09 7.02
CA ARG A 145 -10.07 16.64 8.30
C ARG A 145 -11.27 16.24 9.15
N VAL A 146 -11.26 15.00 9.61
CA VAL A 146 -12.16 14.57 10.68
C VAL A 146 -11.51 15.12 11.93
N ASN A 147 -12.24 15.93 12.71
CA ASN A 147 -11.77 16.36 14.03
C ASN A 147 -11.40 15.08 14.80
N GLN A 148 -10.11 14.78 14.87
CA GLN A 148 -9.59 14.12 16.04
C GLN A 148 -9.78 15.18 17.11
N ASP A 149 -10.53 14.85 18.17
CA ASP A 149 -10.29 15.57 19.42
C ASP A 149 -8.77 15.63 19.57
N PRO A 150 -8.19 16.81 19.92
CA PRO A 150 -6.75 16.89 20.14
C PRO A 150 -6.38 15.69 21.02
N PRO A 151 -5.29 14.96 20.73
CA PRO A 151 -4.83 13.95 21.67
C PRO A 151 -4.80 14.63 23.03
N GLU A 152 -5.61 14.12 23.96
CA GLU A 152 -5.75 14.69 25.28
C GLU A 152 -4.36 14.70 25.91
N GLY A 153 -3.72 15.86 25.89
CA GLY A 153 -2.41 16.09 26.46
C GLY A 153 -1.26 15.45 25.68
N ASP A 154 -0.12 16.13 25.70
CA ASP A 154 1.16 15.45 25.64
C ASP A 154 1.09 14.21 26.57
N GLY A 155 1.60 13.06 26.13
CA GLY A 155 1.53 11.77 26.84
C GLY A 155 2.22 11.71 28.21
N PHE A 156 2.38 12.84 28.90
CA PHE A 156 2.68 12.96 30.31
C PHE A 156 1.37 13.04 31.10
N GLN A 157 0.97 11.90 31.67
CA GLN A 157 0.09 11.92 32.84
C GLN A 157 0.93 12.30 34.06
N GLU A 158 0.53 13.35 34.79
CA GLU A 158 1.08 13.60 36.13
C GLU A 158 0.80 12.37 36.99
N ILE A 159 1.86 11.64 37.34
CA ILE A 159 1.78 10.53 38.28
C ILE A 159 1.33 11.11 39.62
N THR A 160 0.24 10.60 40.18
CA THR A 160 -0.22 11.01 41.50
C THR A 160 0.81 10.60 42.56
N GLU A 161 0.97 11.37 43.64
CA GLU A 161 1.95 11.06 44.71
C GLU A 161 1.81 9.62 45.26
N GLU A 162 0.60 9.05 45.20
CA GLU A 162 0.34 7.68 45.62
C GLU A 162 0.93 6.62 44.67
N GLU A 163 0.90 6.88 43.36
CA GLU A 163 1.45 5.99 42.34
C GLU A 163 2.99 6.07 42.29
N ALA A 164 3.58 7.26 42.48
CA ALA A 164 5.02 7.42 42.59
C ALA A 164 5.61 6.64 43.77
N ARG A 165 4.85 6.55 44.88
CA ARG A 165 5.24 5.83 46.09
C ARG A 165 5.13 4.31 45.94
N GLN A 166 4.23 3.81 45.08
CA GLN A 166 4.13 2.38 44.76
C GLN A 166 5.26 1.89 43.83
N MET A 167 5.90 2.79 43.08
CA MET A 167 6.97 2.43 42.14
C MET A 167 8.39 2.51 42.72
N GLU A 168 8.54 2.79 44.04
CA GLU A 168 9.84 2.89 44.74
C GLU A 168 10.88 3.80 44.05
N LEU A 169 10.45 4.84 43.33
CA LEU A 169 11.38 5.77 42.70
C LEU A 169 11.99 6.70 43.77
N PRO A 170 13.33 6.82 43.85
CA PRO A 170 13.96 7.75 44.78
C PRO A 170 13.72 9.19 44.33
N PHE A 171 13.34 10.03 45.29
CA PHE A 171 13.14 11.48 45.14
C PHE A 171 14.47 12.22 44.93
#